data_AF-A0AAW3AU63-F1
#
_entry.id   AF-A0AAW3AU63-F1
#
_cell.length_a   1.000
_cell.length_b   1.000
_cell.length_c   1.000
_cell.angle_alpha   90.00
_cell.angle_beta   90.00
_cell.angle_gamma   90.00
#
_symmetry.space_group_name_H-M   'P 1'
#
loop_
_entity.id
_entity.type
_entity.pdbx_description
1 polymer ?
#
loop_
_entity_poly.entity_id
_entity_poly.type
_entity_poly.pdbx_seq_one_letter_code
_entity_poly.pdbx_strand_id
1 'polypeptide(L)'
;MNAMYSADQINVPPELGTIMKQYTKAVMRDKPTDLYKYSANFFAILSGYATPFDAEGQLTENGVSEVSSRSADPVPVEIQEEEGADSQDPVDAILRRYDRTGTGYMDPAELPQLLADLRTSLSLDEKDLDSVEDILAVLPSAHNQIDLLELRSFLFEGVGE
;
A
#
# COMPACT_ATOMS: atom_id res chain seq x y z
N MET A 1 -32.04 7.02 18.03
CA MET A 1 -31.12 6.91 16.89
C MET A 1 -29.85 7.65 17.27
N ASN A 2 -28.93 6.97 17.96
CA ASN A 2 -27.64 7.53 18.38
C ASN A 2 -26.64 7.21 17.29
N ALA A 3 -25.91 8.22 16.82
CA ALA A 3 -24.75 8.05 15.96
C ALA A 3 -23.67 7.31 16.77
N MET A 4 -23.72 5.99 16.71
CA MET A 4 -22.73 5.07 17.27
C MET A 4 -21.81 4.64 16.14
N TYR A 5 -21.05 5.58 15.60
CA TYR A 5 -19.89 5.31 14.76
C TYR A 5 -18.73 6.03 15.41
N SER A 6 -17.92 5.26 16.14
CA SER A 6 -16.76 5.74 16.88
C SER A 6 -15.77 6.41 15.94
N ALA A 7 -15.37 7.63 16.27
CA ALA A 7 -14.30 8.39 15.60
C ALA A 7 -12.88 7.80 15.84
N ASP A 8 -12.79 6.62 16.48
CA ASP A 8 -11.53 5.96 16.87
C ASP A 8 -10.79 5.27 15.72
N GLN A 9 -11.44 5.04 14.56
CA GLN A 9 -10.79 4.36 13.43
C GLN A 9 -9.94 5.30 12.56
N ILE A 10 -10.13 6.62 12.66
CA ILE A 10 -9.39 7.59 11.84
C ILE A 10 -8.17 8.08 12.63
N ASN A 11 -7.05 7.37 12.49
CA ASN A 11 -5.78 7.82 13.05
C ASN A 11 -5.16 8.91 12.15
N VAL A 12 -5.43 10.18 12.44
CA VAL A 12 -4.85 11.30 11.70
C VAL A 12 -3.40 11.52 12.18
N PRO A 13 -2.38 11.42 11.30
CA PRO A 13 -1.01 11.67 11.70
C PRO A 13 -0.82 13.10 12.23
N PRO A 14 -0.09 13.30 13.34
CA PRO A 14 0.07 14.62 13.96
C PRO A 14 0.74 15.64 13.02
N GLU A 15 1.60 15.17 12.11
CA GLU A 15 2.35 16.01 11.17
C GLU A 15 1.52 16.48 9.96
N LEU A 16 0.42 15.80 9.64
CA LEU A 16 -0.38 16.10 8.45
C LEU A 16 -0.90 17.55 8.46
N GLY A 17 -1.38 18.02 9.61
CA GLY A 17 -1.87 19.40 9.76
C GLY A 17 -0.79 20.43 9.49
N THR A 18 0.45 20.17 9.92
CA THR A 18 1.60 21.05 9.68
C THR A 18 1.98 21.08 8.20
N ILE A 19 2.06 19.92 7.56
CA ILE A 19 2.38 19.78 6.12
C ILE A 19 1.33 20.51 5.28
N MET A 20 0.04 20.27 5.53
CA MET A 20 -1.06 20.93 4.81
C MET A 20 -1.05 22.45 4.98
N LYS A 21 -0.72 22.94 6.18
CA LYS A 21 -0.58 24.38 6.44
C LYS A 21 0.58 24.99 5.66
N GLN A 22 1.72 24.31 5.60
CA GLN A 22 2.89 24.78 4.86
C GLN A 22 2.60 24.83 3.36
N TYR A 23 2.02 23.76 2.82
CA TYR A 23 1.59 23.68 1.42
C TYR A 23 0.61 24.81 1.08
N THR A 24 -0.46 24.98 1.87
CA THR A 24 -1.46 26.03 1.64
C THR A 24 -0.83 27.43 1.65
N LYS A 25 0.08 27.69 2.59
CA LYS A 25 0.80 28.97 2.68
C LYS A 25 1.69 29.20 1.44
N ALA A 26 2.33 28.16 0.93
CA ALA A 26 3.18 28.22 -0.26
C ALA A 26 2.34 28.52 -1.51
N VAL A 27 1.21 27.82 -1.70
CA VAL A 27 0.26 28.06 -2.80
C VAL A 27 -0.28 29.49 -2.78
N MET A 28 -0.71 29.99 -1.61
CA MET A 28 -1.23 31.36 -1.50
C MET A 28 -0.18 32.43 -1.80
N ARG A 29 1.09 32.16 -1.48
CA ARG A 29 2.21 33.06 -1.72
C ARG A 29 2.57 33.07 -3.20
N ASP A 30 2.75 31.89 -3.79
CA ASP A 30 3.33 31.73 -5.12
C ASP A 30 2.27 31.87 -6.23
N LYS A 31 0.98 31.71 -5.88
CA LYS A 31 -0.18 31.79 -6.80
C LYS A 31 0.07 31.07 -8.13
N PRO A 32 0.37 29.76 -8.08
CA PRO A 32 0.72 29.01 -9.27
C PRO A 32 -0.45 29.01 -10.27
N THR A 33 -0.13 29.06 -11.56
CA THR A 33 -1.11 28.95 -12.64
C THR A 33 -1.70 27.54 -12.72
N ASP A 34 -0.88 26.53 -12.42
CA ASP A 34 -1.28 25.12 -12.40
C ASP A 34 -1.02 24.53 -11.02
N LEU A 35 -2.10 24.29 -10.27
CA LEU A 35 -2.01 23.79 -8.91
C LEU A 35 -1.51 22.34 -8.87
N TYR A 36 -1.83 21.51 -9.86
CA TYR A 36 -1.45 20.10 -9.86
C TYR A 36 0.05 19.94 -10.05
N LYS A 37 0.62 20.62 -11.04
CA LYS A 37 2.08 20.60 -11.29
C LYS A 37 2.86 21.16 -10.11
N TYR A 38 2.35 22.26 -9.54
CA TYR A 38 2.94 22.86 -8.34
C TYR A 38 2.91 21.90 -7.15
N SER A 39 1.79 21.21 -6.92
CA SER A 39 1.64 20.22 -5.84
C SER A 39 2.64 19.08 -5.99
N ALA A 40 2.73 18.50 -7.19
CA ALA A 40 3.64 17.40 -7.47
C ALA A 40 5.09 17.80 -7.19
N ASN A 41 5.52 18.98 -7.66
CA ASN A 41 6.85 19.50 -7.38
C ASN A 41 7.06 19.77 -5.88
N PHE A 42 6.08 20.37 -5.19
CA PHE A 42 6.17 20.70 -3.77
C PHE A 42 6.39 19.46 -2.91
N PHE A 43 5.61 18.39 -3.13
CA PHE A 43 5.74 17.15 -2.37
C PHE A 43 6.96 16.32 -2.78
N ALA A 44 7.37 16.35 -4.06
CA ALA A 44 8.63 15.75 -4.49
C ALA A 44 9.82 16.35 -3.73
N ILE A 45 9.89 17.69 -3.66
CA ILE A 45 10.95 18.40 -2.92
C ILE A 45 10.89 18.06 -1.42
N LEU A 46 9.70 18.07 -0.83
CA LEU A 46 9.53 17.78 0.61
C LEU A 46 10.00 16.36 0.96
N SER A 47 9.85 15.43 0.03
CA SER A 47 10.20 14.01 0.19
C SER A 47 11.63 13.67 -0.27
N GLY A 48 12.37 14.65 -0.81
CA GLY A 48 13.74 14.44 -1.31
C GLY A 48 13.82 13.83 -2.72
N TYR A 49 12.72 13.76 -3.45
CA TYR A 49 12.67 13.31 -4.84
C TYR A 49 12.91 14.46 -5.82
N ALA A 50 13.30 14.10 -7.05
CA ALA A 50 13.45 15.07 -8.14
C ALA A 50 12.08 15.60 -8.59
N THR A 51 12.03 16.88 -8.96
CA THR A 51 10.78 17.51 -9.40
C THR A 51 10.33 16.98 -10.76
N PRO A 52 9.08 16.49 -10.89
CA PRO A 52 8.58 15.96 -12.16
C PRO A 52 8.34 17.04 -13.22
N PHE A 53 8.11 18.30 -12.84
CA PHE A 53 7.91 19.42 -13.76
C PHE A 53 9.00 20.49 -13.62
N ASP A 54 9.41 21.10 -14.73
CA ASP A 54 10.31 22.25 -14.72
C ASP A 54 9.58 23.58 -14.42
N ALA A 55 10.33 24.69 -14.42
CA ALA A 55 9.81 26.03 -14.16
C ALA A 55 8.81 26.49 -15.24
N GLU A 56 8.92 25.95 -16.45
CA GLU A 56 8.01 26.19 -17.58
C GLU A 56 6.77 25.27 -17.54
N GLY A 57 6.69 24.38 -16.55
CA GLY A 57 5.59 23.43 -16.36
C GLY A 57 5.59 22.27 -17.36
N GLN A 58 6.73 21.98 -17.98
CA GLN A 58 6.94 20.83 -18.85
C GLN A 58 7.42 19.63 -18.03
N LEU A 59 7.06 18.43 -18.47
CA LEU A 59 7.49 17.18 -17.86
C LEU A 59 8.99 17.00 -18.08
N THR A 60 9.75 16.83 -16.99
CA THR A 60 11.17 16.51 -17.04
C THR A 60 11.38 15.00 -17.17
N GLU A 61 12.58 14.57 -17.52
CA GLU A 61 12.97 13.15 -17.56
C GLU A 61 12.66 12.38 -16.26
N ASN A 62 12.66 13.07 -15.11
CA ASN A 62 12.28 12.51 -13.82
C ASN A 62 10.80 12.15 -13.77
N GLY A 63 9.92 12.96 -14.39
CA GLY A 63 8.50 12.65 -14.55
C GLY A 63 8.24 11.53 -15.56
N VAL A 64 9.13 11.33 -16.54
CA VAL A 64 8.98 10.28 -17.57
C VAL A 64 9.25 8.88 -17.01
N SER A 65 10.16 8.74 -16.04
CA SER A 65 10.41 7.44 -15.39
C SER A 65 9.19 6.90 -14.64
N GLU A 66 8.33 7.75 -14.09
CA GLU A 66 7.06 7.32 -13.46
C GLU A 66 5.93 7.09 -14.48
N VAL A 67 5.93 7.81 -15.60
CA VAL A 67 4.89 7.68 -16.64
C VAL A 67 5.10 6.44 -17.52
N SER A 68 6.33 5.93 -17.65
CA SER A 68 6.58 4.71 -18.44
C SER A 68 5.90 3.46 -17.89
N SER A 69 5.41 3.47 -16.64
CA SER A 69 4.63 2.37 -16.05
C SER A 69 3.11 2.51 -16.25
N ARG A 70 2.62 3.61 -16.83
CA ARG A 70 1.18 3.89 -16.99
C ARG A 70 0.82 4.23 -18.43
N SER A 71 0.96 3.25 -19.33
CA SER A 71 0.42 3.39 -20.70
C SER A 71 -1.05 2.98 -20.74
N ALA A 72 -1.91 4.00 -20.79
CA ALA A 72 -3.17 4.11 -21.54
C ALA A 72 -4.31 3.08 -21.33
N ASP A 73 -5.25 3.40 -20.43
CA ASP A 73 -6.71 3.37 -20.66
C ASP A 73 -7.43 4.17 -19.54
N PRO A 74 -8.51 4.93 -19.81
CA PRO A 74 -9.26 5.64 -18.77
C PRO A 74 -10.26 4.67 -18.11
N VAL A 75 -9.92 4.17 -16.92
CA VAL A 75 -10.79 3.30 -16.10
C VAL A 75 -11.24 4.09 -14.86
N PRO A 76 -12.50 3.97 -14.40
CA PRO A 76 -13.07 4.82 -13.36
C PRO A 76 -12.32 4.68 -12.04
N VAL A 77 -12.35 5.74 -11.24
CA VAL A 77 -11.80 5.83 -9.89
C VAL A 77 -12.32 4.68 -9.02
N GLU A 78 -11.55 3.59 -8.95
CA GLU A 78 -11.56 2.65 -7.84
C GLU A 78 -10.44 3.08 -6.89
N ILE A 79 -10.82 3.23 -5.62
CA ILE A 79 -9.93 3.56 -4.52
C ILE A 79 -8.95 2.39 -4.41
N GLN A 80 -7.75 2.56 -4.95
CA GLN A 80 -6.65 1.63 -4.74
C GLN A 80 -5.97 2.03 -3.44
N GLU A 81 -6.04 1.10 -2.49
CA GLU A 81 -5.32 1.11 -1.24
C GLU A 81 -3.82 1.25 -1.55
N GLU A 82 -3.24 2.39 -1.13
CA GLU A 82 -1.80 2.59 -1.21
C GLU A 82 -1.14 1.76 -0.10
N GLU A 83 -0.71 0.54 -0.45
CA GLU A 83 0.34 -0.14 0.29
C GLU A 83 1.71 0.34 -0.22
N GLY A 84 2.41 1.06 0.65
CA GLY A 84 3.81 0.80 0.98
C GLY A 84 4.84 0.97 -0.13
N ALA A 85 5.61 2.05 -0.02
CA ALA A 85 6.89 2.20 -0.70
C ALA A 85 7.84 1.02 -0.44
N ASP A 86 8.29 0.42 -1.55
CA ASP A 86 9.58 -0.26 -1.77
C ASP A 86 10.18 -1.08 -0.62
N SER A 87 9.98 -2.39 -0.69
CA SER A 87 11.03 -3.37 -0.40
C SER A 87 10.74 -4.61 -1.24
N GLN A 88 11.76 -5.19 -1.86
CA GLN A 88 11.69 -6.48 -2.54
C GLN A 88 11.47 -7.61 -1.52
N ASP A 89 10.36 -7.59 -0.79
CA ASP A 89 10.07 -8.60 0.20
C ASP A 89 9.66 -9.89 -0.55
N PRO A 90 10.45 -10.97 -0.47
CA PRO A 90 10.12 -12.21 -1.17
C PRO A 90 8.77 -12.78 -0.73
N VAL A 91 8.30 -12.41 0.47
CA VAL A 91 6.96 -12.73 0.98
C VAL A 91 5.89 -12.09 0.11
N ASP A 92 5.99 -10.78 -0.12
CA ASP A 92 4.98 -10.00 -0.85
C ASP A 92 4.85 -10.49 -2.30
N ALA A 93 5.98 -10.82 -2.93
CA ALA A 93 6.02 -11.42 -4.26
C ALA A 93 5.27 -12.75 -4.32
N ILE A 94 5.29 -13.55 -3.24
CA ILE A 94 4.55 -14.81 -3.17
C ILE A 94 3.06 -14.53 -2.92
N LEU A 95 2.72 -13.71 -1.93
CA LEU A 95 1.32 -13.39 -1.62
C LEU A 95 0.59 -12.83 -2.87
N ARG A 96 1.23 -11.94 -3.63
CA ARG A 96 0.68 -11.40 -4.89
C ARG A 96 0.43 -12.43 -5.98
N ARG A 97 1.22 -13.52 -6.06
CA ARG A 97 0.97 -14.60 -7.05
C ARG A 97 -0.34 -15.34 -6.78
N TYR A 98 -0.79 -15.25 -5.54
CA TYR A 98 -1.85 -16.00 -4.94
C TYR A 98 -3.11 -15.14 -4.73
N ASP A 99 -2.98 -13.81 -4.77
CA ASP A 99 -4.08 -12.85 -4.95
C ASP A 99 -4.54 -12.81 -6.41
N ARG A 100 -5.32 -13.81 -6.84
CA ARG A 100 -5.77 -13.91 -8.24
C ARG A 100 -6.76 -12.81 -8.64
N THR A 101 -7.41 -12.18 -7.65
CA THR A 101 -8.44 -11.15 -7.85
C THR A 101 -7.89 -9.73 -7.69
N GLY A 102 -6.66 -9.57 -7.19
CA GLY A 102 -6.10 -8.24 -6.91
C GLY A 102 -6.85 -7.54 -5.77
N THR A 103 -7.53 -8.30 -4.92
CA THR A 103 -8.41 -7.79 -3.86
C THR A 103 -7.79 -7.98 -2.47
N GLY A 104 -6.59 -8.56 -2.37
CA GLY A 104 -5.97 -8.90 -1.09
C GLY A 104 -6.54 -10.15 -0.42
N TYR A 105 -7.33 -10.96 -1.13
CA TYR A 105 -7.95 -12.17 -0.59
C TYR A 105 -7.55 -13.42 -1.39
N MET A 106 -7.43 -14.54 -0.70
CA MET A 106 -7.10 -15.85 -1.25
C MET A 106 -8.18 -16.89 -0.92
N ASP A 107 -8.32 -17.90 -1.79
CA ASP A 107 -9.12 -19.08 -1.46
C ASP A 107 -8.40 -19.99 -0.44
N PRO A 108 -9.08 -20.47 0.62
CA PRO A 108 -8.48 -21.33 1.62
C PRO A 108 -7.92 -22.65 1.06
N ALA A 109 -8.37 -23.10 -0.11
CA ALA A 109 -7.80 -24.26 -0.79
C ALA A 109 -6.36 -24.04 -1.27
N GLU A 110 -5.95 -22.79 -1.50
CA GLU A 110 -4.63 -22.43 -2.01
C GLU A 110 -3.62 -22.10 -0.89
N LEU A 111 -4.09 -21.91 0.34
CA LEU A 111 -3.28 -21.70 1.54
C LEU A 111 -2.14 -22.74 1.73
N PRO A 112 -2.38 -24.07 1.64
CA PRO A 112 -1.29 -25.05 1.80
C PRO A 112 -0.18 -24.89 0.74
N GLN A 113 -0.55 -24.47 -0.47
CA GLN A 113 0.40 -24.28 -1.56
C GLN A 113 1.22 -23.00 -1.38
N LEU A 114 0.57 -21.94 -0.89
CA LEU A 114 1.23 -20.69 -0.50
C LEU A 114 2.23 -20.91 0.64
N LEU A 115 1.87 -21.67 1.68
CA LEU A 115 2.80 -21.99 2.78
C LEU A 115 4.02 -22.77 2.28
N ALA A 116 3.85 -23.70 1.34
CA ALA A 116 4.96 -24.43 0.74
C ALA A 116 5.90 -23.52 -0.08
N ASP A 117 5.34 -22.57 -0.83
CA ASP A 117 6.10 -21.58 -1.58
C ASP A 117 6.85 -20.63 -0.65
N LEU A 118 6.22 -20.16 0.44
CA LEU A 118 6.86 -19.32 1.46
C LEU A 118 8.01 -20.06 2.17
N ARG A 119 7.81 -21.34 2.55
CA ARG A 119 8.87 -22.19 3.11
C ARG A 119 10.07 -22.28 2.19
N THR A 120 9.82 -22.52 0.89
CA THR A 120 10.88 -22.67 -0.11
C THR A 120 11.64 -21.36 -0.32
N SER A 121 10.93 -20.22 -0.34
CA SER A 121 11.55 -18.92 -0.62
C SER A 121 12.27 -18.31 0.58
N LEU A 122 11.84 -18.58 1.81
CA LEU A 122 12.42 -18.02 3.03
C LEU A 122 13.31 -19.01 3.78
N SER A 123 13.39 -20.26 3.33
CA SER A 123 14.10 -21.35 4.01
C SER A 123 13.64 -21.55 5.47
N LEU A 124 12.34 -21.44 5.71
CA LEU A 124 11.72 -21.65 7.03
C LEU A 124 11.48 -23.13 7.30
N ASP A 125 11.65 -23.57 8.55
CA ASP A 125 11.37 -24.94 8.96
C ASP A 125 9.86 -25.14 9.20
N GLU A 126 9.38 -26.39 9.16
CA GLU A 126 7.96 -26.72 9.41
C GLU A 126 7.46 -26.33 10.82
N LYS A 127 8.37 -25.91 11.71
CA LYS A 127 8.07 -25.49 13.07
C LYS A 127 7.88 -23.99 13.21
N ASP A 128 8.30 -23.21 12.21
CA ASP A 128 8.21 -21.74 12.22
C ASP A 128 6.86 -21.25 11.67
N LEU A 129 6.08 -22.16 11.05
CA LEU A 129 4.78 -21.86 10.45
C LEU A 129 3.72 -22.73 11.11
N ASP A 130 2.64 -22.10 11.58
CA ASP A 130 1.48 -22.82 12.10
C ASP A 130 0.83 -23.71 11.03
N SER A 131 0.12 -24.74 11.51
CA SER A 131 -0.61 -25.64 10.60
C SER A 131 -1.75 -24.88 9.92
N VAL A 132 -2.13 -25.33 8.72
CA VAL A 132 -3.25 -24.76 7.96
C VAL A 132 -4.52 -24.68 8.81
N GLU A 133 -4.77 -25.69 9.65
CA GLU A 133 -5.92 -25.76 10.54
C GLU A 133 -5.88 -24.70 11.65
N ASP A 134 -4.71 -24.42 12.23
CA ASP A 134 -4.52 -23.41 13.26
C ASP A 134 -4.69 -21.99 12.67
N ILE A 135 -4.13 -21.77 11.49
CA ILE A 135 -4.25 -20.50 10.75
C ILE A 135 -5.73 -20.22 10.42
N LEU A 136 -6.45 -21.22 9.92
CA LEU A 136 -7.89 -21.10 9.62
C LEU A 136 -8.77 -20.92 10.87
N ALA A 137 -8.31 -21.37 12.04
CA ALA A 137 -9.03 -21.19 13.29
C ALA A 137 -8.87 -19.77 13.86
N VAL A 138 -7.75 -19.11 13.57
CA VAL A 138 -7.44 -17.76 14.07
C VAL A 138 -7.90 -16.68 13.09
N LEU A 139 -7.69 -16.89 11.79
CA LEU A 139 -8.07 -15.91 10.78
C LEU A 139 -9.59 -15.89 10.56
N PRO A 140 -10.24 -14.73 10.64
CA PRO A 140 -11.67 -14.62 10.37
C PRO A 140 -11.90 -14.84 8.86
N SER A 141 -12.31 -16.04 8.48
CA SER A 141 -12.70 -16.34 7.10
C SER A 141 -14.04 -15.66 6.78
N ALA A 142 -14.00 -14.42 6.29
CA ALA A 142 -15.17 -13.77 5.71
C ALA A 142 -15.42 -14.39 4.33
N HIS A 143 -16.64 -14.88 4.08
CA HIS A 143 -17.07 -15.40 2.76
C HIS A 143 -16.22 -16.55 2.19
N ASN A 144 -15.62 -17.40 3.05
CA ASN A 144 -14.76 -18.51 2.62
C ASN A 144 -13.51 -18.02 1.87
N GLN A 145 -13.00 -16.85 2.23
CA GLN A 145 -11.75 -16.30 1.73
C GLN A 145 -10.87 -15.92 2.91
N ILE A 146 -9.56 -15.99 2.71
CA ILE A 146 -8.54 -15.62 3.68
C ILE A 146 -7.96 -14.29 3.25
N ASP A 147 -7.89 -13.35 4.18
CA ASP A 147 -7.21 -12.08 3.98
C ASP A 147 -5.68 -12.30 4.02
N LEU A 148 -5.01 -11.92 2.94
CA LEU A 148 -3.56 -12.12 2.77
C LEU A 148 -2.73 -11.17 3.64
N LEU A 149 -3.27 -10.00 3.96
CA LEU A 149 -2.62 -9.01 4.84
C LEU A 149 -2.68 -9.49 6.29
N GLU A 150 -3.85 -9.98 6.73
CA GLU A 150 -4.00 -10.62 8.04
C GLU A 150 -3.18 -11.91 8.14
N LEU A 151 -3.10 -12.73 7.07
CA LEU A 151 -2.23 -13.91 7.03
C LEU A 151 -0.77 -13.52 7.19
N ARG A 152 -0.32 -12.47 6.50
CA ARG A 152 1.04 -11.94 6.62
C ARG A 152 1.32 -11.45 8.04
N SER A 153 0.42 -10.63 8.59
CA SER A 153 0.49 -10.19 9.99
C SER A 153 0.57 -11.40 10.91
N PHE A 154 -0.31 -12.39 10.79
CA PHE A 154 -0.28 -13.59 11.61
C PHE A 154 1.05 -14.37 11.51
N LEU A 155 1.61 -14.51 10.31
CA LEU A 155 2.87 -15.24 10.07
C LEU A 155 4.11 -14.54 10.62
N PHE A 156 4.15 -13.20 10.59
CA PHE A 156 5.36 -12.41 10.87
C PHE A 156 5.24 -11.51 12.12
N GLU A 157 4.03 -11.22 12.60
CA GLU A 157 3.74 -10.42 13.79
C GLU A 157 3.75 -11.25 15.08
N GLY A 158 3.89 -12.59 14.97
CA GLY A 158 4.35 -13.45 16.07
C GLY A 158 5.79 -13.19 16.53
N VAL A 159 6.50 -12.22 15.94
CA VAL A 159 7.89 -11.82 16.27
C VAL A 159 7.95 -10.47 17.03
N GLY A 160 6.82 -9.91 17.45
CA GLY A 160 6.76 -8.72 18.30
C GLY A 160 6.16 -9.02 19.66
N GLU A 161 7.01 -9.22 20.67
CA GLU A 161 6.63 -9.22 22.11
C GLU A 161 5.87 -7.95 22.53
#